data_AF-A0A0F9J9Q5-F1
#
_entry.id   AF-A0A0F9J9Q5-F1
#
_cell.length_a   1.000
_cell.length_b   1.000
_cell.length_c   1.000
_cell.angle_alpha   90.00
_cell.angle_beta   90.00
_cell.angle_gamma   90.00
#
_symmetry.space_group_name_H-M   'P 1'
#
loop_
_entity.id
_entity.type
_entity.pdbx_description
1 polymer ?
#
loop_
_entity_poly.entity_id
_entity_poly.type
_entity_poly.pdbx_seq_one_letter_code
_entity_poly.pdbx_strand_id
1 'polypeptide(L)' 'MNKKIYKGEFESDYLKIKVKINSKEAFNQIEKIFDEVAEMCKKCAKES' A
#
# COMPACT_ATOMS: atom_id res chain seq x y z
N MET A 1 24.45 8.02 9.82
CA MET A 1 23.66 7.05 9.02
C MET A 1 22.59 7.81 8.25
N ASN A 2 22.69 7.87 6.91
CA ASN A 2 21.64 8.43 6.05
C ASN A 2 20.45 7.46 6.02
N LYS A 3 19.53 7.60 6.98
CA LYS A 3 18.28 6.83 7.02
C LYS A 3 17.37 7.34 5.90
N LYS A 4 17.38 6.66 4.75
CA LYS A 4 16.42 6.92 3.67
C LYS A 4 15.03 6.48 4.15
N ILE A 5 14.17 7.46 4.45
CA ILE A 5 12.79 7.23 4.83
C ILE A 5 11.95 7.17 3.55
N TYR A 6 11.37 6.01 3.29
CA TYR A 6 10.42 5.76 2.21
C TYR A 6 9.01 6.14 2.68
N LYS A 7 8.27 6.87 1.86
CA LYS A 7 6.93 7.38 2.19
C LYS A 7 5.96 6.93 1.10
N GLY A 8 4.81 6.41 1.51
CA GLY A 8 3.73 5.99 0.61
C GLY A 8 2.39 6.50 1.12
N GLU A 9 1.50 6.85 0.19
CA GLU A 9 0.09 7.16 0.47
C GLU A 9 -0.78 6.22 -0.35
N PHE A 10 -1.71 5.56 0.33
CA PHE A 10 -2.71 4.69 -0.26
C PHE A 10 -4.08 5.29 0.02
N GLU A 11 -4.88 5.49 -1.01
CA GLU A 11 -6.21 6.09 -0.93
C GLU A 11 -7.24 5.14 -1.55
N SER A 12 -8.34 4.95 -0.83
CA SER A 12 -9.53 4.23 -1.24
C SER A 12 -10.75 5.10 -0.91
N ASP A 13 -11.89 4.82 -1.51
CA ASP A 13 -13.16 5.54 -1.29
C ASP A 13 -13.55 5.68 0.19
N TYR A 14 -13.07 4.78 1.05
CA TYR A 14 -13.41 4.74 2.48
C TYR A 14 -12.24 5.03 3.42
N LEU A 15 -10.99 4.99 2.95
CA LEU A 15 -9.84 5.06 3.84
C LEU A 15 -8.60 5.62 3.13
N LYS A 16 -7.84 6.46 3.83
CA LYS A 16 -6.54 6.96 3.40
C LYS A 16 -5.46 6.57 4.40
N ILE A 17 -4.46 5.83 3.95
CA ILE A 17 -3.34 5.34 4.76
C ILE A 17 -2.05 5.99 4.30
N LYS A 18 -1.28 6.53 5.25
CA LYS A 18 0.04 7.13 5.00
C LYS A 18 1.09 6.35 5.78
N VAL A 19 2.04 5.73 5.07
CA VAL A 19 3.11 4.93 5.67
C VAL A 19 4.46 5.61 5.52
N LYS A 20 5.31 5.45 6.55
CA LYS A 20 6.72 5.88 6.54
C LYS A 20 7.58 4.74 7.03
N ILE A 21 8.48 4.25 6.19
CA ILE A 21 9.26 3.04 6.46
C ILE A 21 10.74 3.33 6.20
N ASN A 22 11.60 2.85 7.10
CA ASN A 22 13.05 3.06 7.03
C ASN A 22 13.79 1.87 6.39
N SER A 23 13.04 0.96 5.78
CA SER A 23 13.53 -0.22 5.07
C SER A 23 12.88 -0.26 3.70
N LYS A 24 13.70 -0.27 2.65
CA LYS A 24 13.24 -0.34 1.26
C LYS A 24 12.50 -1.65 0.99
N GLU A 25 12.97 -2.75 1.59
CA GLU A 25 12.39 -4.07 1.39
C GLU A 25 10.98 -4.15 1.98
N ALA A 26 10.80 -3.65 3.21
CA ALA A 26 9.49 -3.57 3.84
C ALA A 26 8.54 -2.61 3.09
N PHE A 27 9.07 -1.51 2.54
CA PHE A 27 8.28 -0.59 1.70
C PHE A 27 7.75 -1.29 0.44
N ASN A 28 8.60 -1.99 -0.28
CA ASN A 28 8.20 -2.73 -1.48
C ASN A 28 7.20 -3.85 -1.17
N GLN A 29 7.32 -4.53 -0.01
CA GLN A 29 6.34 -5.54 0.39
C GLN A 29 4.97 -4.92 0.69
N ILE A 30 4.93 -3.79 1.39
CA ILE A 30 3.68 -3.10 1.68
C ILE A 30 3.01 -2.61 0.39
N GLU A 31 3.76 -2.02 -0.54
CA GLU A 31 3.22 -1.64 -1.87
C GLU A 31 2.55 -2.83 -2.56
N LYS A 32 3.21 -3.99 -2.61
CA LYS A 32 2.62 -5.20 -3.23
C LYS A 32 1.32 -5.64 -2.57
N ILE A 33 1.29 -5.68 -1.23
CA ILE A 33 0.08 -6.08 -0.49
C ILE A 33 -1.08 -5.13 -0.80
N PHE A 34 -0.82 -3.83 -0.84
CA PHE A 34 -1.86 -2.85 -1.18
C PHE A 34 -2.37 -3.03 -2.61
N ASP A 35 -1.50 -3.28 -3.57
CA ASP A 35 -1.88 -3.52 -4.97
C ASP A 35 -2.72 -4.80 -5.09
N GLU A 36 -2.31 -5.88 -4.43
CA GLU A 36 -3.06 -7.15 -4.39
C GLU A 36 -4.44 -6.99 -3.74
N VAL A 37 -4.52 -6.28 -2.60
CA VAL A 37 -5.79 -6.01 -1.92
C VAL A 37 -6.69 -5.13 -2.79
N ALA A 38 -6.15 -4.11 -3.45
CA ALA A 38 -6.91 -3.24 -4.35
C ALA A 38 -7.45 -4.02 -5.56
N GLU A 39 -6.65 -4.93 -6.12
CA GLU A 39 -7.10 -5.80 -7.21
C GLU A 39 -8.17 -6.80 -6.75
N MET A 40 -8.01 -7.41 -5.56
CA MET A 40 -9.02 -8.28 -4.96
C MET A 40 -10.34 -7.55 -4.71
N CYS A 41 -10.29 -6.33 -4.13
CA CYS A 41 -11.48 -5.51 -3.92
C CYS A 41 -12.21 -5.22 -5.23
N LYS A 42 -11.48 -4.92 -6.31
CA LYS A 42 -12.07 -4.71 -7.65
C LYS A 42 -12.72 -5.97 -8.20
N LYS A 43 -12.14 -7.15 -7.96
CA LYS A 43 -12.72 -8.44 -8.37
C LYS A 43 -14.00 -8.74 -7.57
N CYS A 44 -13.96 -8.64 -6.25
CA CYS A 44 -15.13 -8.81 -5.38
C CYS A 44 -16.29 -7.87 -5.74
N ALA A 45 -15.99 -6.59 -6.04
CA ALA A 45 -17.01 -5.62 -6.43
C ALA A 45 -17.66 -5.93 -7.80
N LYS A 46 -17.05 -6.78 -8.63
CA LYS A 46 -17.55 -7.16 -9.95
C LYS A 46 -18.42 -8.43 -9.94
N GLU A 47 -18.34 -9.21 -8.87
CA GLU A 47 -19.09 -10.46 -8.67
C GLU A 47 -20.30 -10.32 -7.72
N SER A 48 -20.57 -9.10 -7.20
CA SER A 48 -21.78 -8.78 -6.42
C SER A 48 -22.86 -8.10 -7.23
#